data_AF-A0A2E6PRR5-F1
#
_entry.id   AF-A0A2E6PRR5-F1
#
_cell.length_a   1.000
_cell.length_b   1.000
_cell.length_c   1.000
_cell.angle_alpha   90.00
_cell.angle_beta   90.00
_cell.angle_gamma   90.00
#
_symmetry.space_group_name_H-M   'P 1'
#
loop_
_entity.id
_entity.type
_entity.pdbx_description
1 polymer ?
#
loop_
_entity_poly.entity_id
_entity_poly.type
_entity_poly.pdbx_seq_one_letter_code
_entity_poly.pdbx_strand_id
1 'polypeptide(L)'
;MWFNWNHLRQAEKHGGNKGTNAVILYFKHAWVSLKEAWSLFLLCIASILHAIFPPLFDFKLLEIRLKYDEKLYDFVPTHPAWDSFRKKIAKKKKE
;
A
#
# COMPACT_ATOMS: atom_id res chain seq x y z
N MET A 1 -5.05 3.30 17.54
CA MET A 1 -3.70 3.05 18.07
C MET A 1 -2.82 2.55 16.95
N TRP A 2 -1.54 2.93 16.94
CA TRP A 2 -0.58 2.54 15.90
C TRP A 2 -0.13 1.09 16.03
N PHE A 3 -0.24 0.53 17.23
CA PHE A 3 0.09 -0.87 17.52
C PHE A 3 -1.18 -1.65 17.82
N ASN A 4 -1.34 -2.81 17.20
CA ASN A 4 -2.51 -3.66 17.33
C ASN A 4 -2.11 -5.13 17.21
N TRP A 5 -2.21 -5.87 18.32
CA TRP A 5 -1.92 -7.32 18.36
C TRP A 5 -2.83 -8.15 17.44
N ASN A 6 -4.01 -7.63 17.09
CA ASN A 6 -4.95 -8.26 16.16
C ASN A 6 -4.75 -7.84 14.70
N HIS A 7 -3.68 -7.11 14.37
CA HIS A 7 -3.41 -6.60 13.02
C HIS A 7 -3.46 -7.71 11.96
N LEU A 8 -2.82 -8.85 12.20
CA LEU A 8 -2.80 -9.98 11.27
C LEU A 8 -4.20 -10.50 10.95
N ARG A 9 -5.05 -10.66 11.97
CA ARG A 9 -6.45 -11.09 11.79
C ARG A 9 -7.30 -10.04 11.09
N GLN A 10 -7.04 -8.75 11.32
CA GLN A 10 -7.72 -7.68 10.61
C GLN A 10 -7.30 -7.63 9.13
N ALA A 11 -6.00 -7.79 8.84
CA ALA A 11 -5.48 -7.89 7.49
C ALA A 11 -6.11 -9.09 6.76
N GLU A 12 -6.19 -10.25 7.41
CA GLU A 12 -6.85 -11.44 6.85
C GLU A 12 -8.33 -11.18 6.53
N LYS A 13 -9.06 -10.62 7.50
CA LYS A 13 -10.46 -10.24 7.34
C LYS A 13 -10.67 -9.27 6.17
N HIS A 14 -9.80 -8.28 6.04
CA HIS A 14 -9.90 -7.28 4.99
C HIS A 14 -9.47 -7.77 3.62
N GLY A 15 -8.54 -8.72 3.58
CA GLY A 15 -8.04 -9.40 2.38
C GLY A 15 -8.88 -10.58 1.90
N GLY A 16 -10.03 -10.85 2.53
CA GLY A 16 -10.97 -11.88 2.08
C GLY A 16 -10.52 -13.33 2.31
N ASN A 17 -9.40 -13.55 2.99
CA ASN A 17 -8.94 -14.89 3.37
C ASN A 17 -9.62 -15.25 4.71
N LYS A 18 -10.22 -16.43 4.82
CA LYS A 18 -10.80 -16.92 6.08
C LYS A 18 -10.25 -18.31 6.38
N GLY A 19 -9.71 -18.51 7.58
CA GLY A 19 -9.30 -19.82 8.07
C GLY A 19 -7.86 -20.22 7.73
N THR A 20 -7.00 -19.27 7.37
CA THR A 20 -5.58 -19.56 7.15
C THR A 20 -4.90 -19.86 8.49
N ASN A 21 -4.01 -20.85 8.53
CA ASN A 21 -3.17 -21.09 9.70
C ASN A 21 -2.40 -19.80 10.08
N ALA A 22 -2.41 -19.44 11.36
CA ALA A 22 -1.79 -18.21 11.87
C ALA A 22 -0.30 -18.08 11.51
N VAL A 23 0.44 -19.20 11.47
CA VAL A 23 1.86 -19.20 11.07
C VAL A 23 2.01 -18.85 9.59
N ILE A 24 1.18 -19.46 8.73
CA ILE A 24 1.18 -19.18 7.28
C ILE A 24 0.76 -17.74 7.03
N LEU A 25 -0.26 -17.25 7.75
CA LEU A 25 -0.72 -15.87 7.66
C LEU A 25 0.38 -14.88 8.04
N TYR A 26 1.11 -15.15 9.13
CA TYR A 26 2.25 -14.34 9.55
C TYR A 26 3.32 -14.25 8.46
N PHE A 27 3.77 -15.39 7.91
CA PHE A 27 4.80 -15.39 6.88
C PHE A 27 4.35 -14.72 5.57
N LYS A 28 3.10 -14.94 5.15
CA LYS A 28 2.52 -14.25 3.98
C LYS A 28 2.52 -12.73 4.20
N HIS A 29 2.03 -12.30 5.36
CA HIS A 29 1.99 -10.88 5.72
C HIS A 29 3.40 -10.28 5.75
N ALA A 30 4.33 -10.90 6.49
CA ALA A 30 5.71 -10.45 6.58
C ALA A 30 6.39 -10.37 5.20
N TRP A 31 6.18 -11.36 4.34
CA TRP A 31 6.74 -11.39 2.99
C TRP A 31 6.20 -10.26 2.11
N VAL A 32 4.89 -10.05 2.09
CA VAL A 32 4.26 -8.97 1.32
C VAL A 32 4.75 -7.61 1.83
N SER A 33 4.66 -7.38 3.15
CA SER A 33 5.09 -6.13 3.77
C SER A 33 6.58 -5.84 3.57
N LEU A 34 7.45 -6.86 3.58
CA LEU A 34 8.88 -6.67 3.32
C LEU A 34 9.15 -6.31 1.85
N LYS A 35 8.44 -6.92 0.90
CA LYS A 35 8.55 -6.56 -0.53
C LYS A 35 8.05 -5.15 -0.81
N GLU A 36 6.98 -4.74 -0.13
CA GLU A 36 6.49 -3.36 -0.18
C GLU A 36 7.50 -2.39 0.45
N ALA A 37 8.05 -2.71 1.62
CA ALA A 37 9.06 -1.88 2.27
C ALA A 37 10.29 -1.69 1.39
N TRP A 38 10.79 -2.76 0.76
CA TRP A 38 11.91 -2.67 -0.17
C TRP A 38 11.60 -1.80 -1.39
N SER A 39 10.40 -1.95 -1.94
CA SER A 39 9.94 -1.15 -3.07
C SER A 39 9.83 0.34 -2.73
N LEU A 40 9.26 0.65 -1.55
CA LEU A 40 9.16 2.02 -1.05
C LEU A 40 10.53 2.61 -0.71
N PHE A 41 11.47 1.79 -0.25
CA PHE A 41 12.85 2.19 -0.02
C PHE A 41 13.55 2.59 -1.33
N LEU A 42 13.43 1.78 -2.38
CA LEU A 42 13.94 2.14 -3.71
C LEU A 42 13.24 3.38 -4.28
N LEU A 43 11.92 3.49 -4.12
CA LEU A 43 11.15 4.66 -4.54
C LEU A 43 11.58 5.92 -3.77
N CYS A 44 11.93 5.80 -2.49
CA CYS A 44 12.47 6.89 -1.68
C CYS A 44 13.80 7.38 -2.25
N ILE A 45 14.74 6.47 -2.52
CA ILE A 45 16.02 6.81 -3.15
C ILE A 45 15.78 7.48 -4.51
N ALA A 46 14.92 6.90 -5.36
CA ALA A 46 14.60 7.46 -6.67
C ALA A 46 13.94 8.85 -6.57
N SER A 47 13.10 9.08 -5.57
CA SER A 47 12.47 10.38 -5.32
C SER A 47 13.48 11.44 -4.89
N ILE A 48 14.48 11.06 -4.08
CA ILE A 48 15.60 11.95 -3.71
C ILE A 48 16.42 12.30 -4.96
N LEU A 49 16.77 11.30 -5.77
CA LEU A 49 17.48 11.52 -7.02
C LEU A 49 16.68 12.40 -8.00
N HIS A 50 15.37 12.21 -8.10
CA HIS A 50 14.47 13.07 -8.90
C HIS A 50 14.43 14.51 -8.39
N ALA A 51 14.42 14.71 -7.07
CA ALA A 51 14.44 16.06 -6.49
C ALA A 51 15.74 16.81 -6.81
N ILE A 52 16.87 16.10 -6.91
CA ILE A 52 18.17 16.68 -7.27
C ILE A 52 18.29 16.87 -8.79
N PHE A 53 17.82 15.89 -9.58
CA PHE A 53 17.80 15.94 -11.03
C PHE A 53 16.41 15.58 -11.57
N PRO A 54 15.52 16.59 -11.72
CA PRO A 54 14.13 16.37 -12.14
C PRO A 54 13.95 15.58 -13.46
N PRO A 55 14.80 15.74 -14.50
CA PRO A 55 14.62 14.98 -15.74
C PRO A 55 14.84 13.47 -15.62
N LEU A 56 15.44 12.96 -14.52
CA LEU A 56 15.85 11.55 -14.43
C LEU A 56 14.68 10.55 -14.42
N PHE A 57 13.46 10.98 -14.07
CA PHE A 57 12.33 10.06 -13.86
C PHE A 57 10.94 10.56 -14.29
N ASP A 58 10.77 11.86 -14.55
CA ASP A 58 9.48 12.46 -14.93
C ASP A 58 8.30 11.94 -14.05
N PHE A 59 7.09 11.80 -14.58
CA PHE A 59 5.94 11.25 -13.87
C PHE A 59 6.02 9.73 -13.58
N LYS A 60 7.08 9.01 -13.97
CA LYS A 60 7.15 7.55 -13.77
C LYS A 60 7.16 7.14 -12.29
N LEU A 61 7.70 7.98 -11.40
CA LEU A 61 7.67 7.70 -9.96
C LEU A 61 6.26 7.71 -9.40
N LEU A 62 5.40 8.59 -9.93
CA LEU A 62 3.98 8.64 -9.59
C LEU A 62 3.25 7.38 -10.09
N GLU A 63 3.48 6.97 -11.33
CA GLU A 63 2.88 5.74 -11.89
C GLU A 63 3.27 4.51 -11.08
N ILE A 64 4.54 4.39 -10.70
CA ILE A 64 5.04 3.32 -9.84
C ILE A 64 4.31 3.35 -8.50
N ARG A 65 4.16 4.53 -7.89
CA ARG A 65 3.44 4.66 -6.61
C ARG A 65 2.00 4.22 -6.71
N LEU A 66 1.28 4.65 -7.75
CA LEU A 66 -0.11 4.26 -7.99
C LEU A 66 -0.27 2.75 -8.19
N LYS A 67 0.67 2.11 -8.90
CA LYS A 67 0.69 0.65 -9.07
C LYS A 67 0.89 -0.09 -7.76
N TYR A 68 1.64 0.47 -6.82
CA TYR A 68 1.75 -0.11 -5.47
C TYR A 68 0.47 0.06 -4.67
N ASP A 69 -0.15 1.24 -4.74
CA ASP A 69 -1.43 1.49 -4.05
C ASP A 69 -2.55 0.58 -4.62
N GLU A 70 -2.54 0.28 -5.92
CA GLU A 70 -3.42 -0.71 -6.55
C GLU A 70 -3.20 -2.14 -6.02
N LYS A 71 -1.94 -2.59 -5.92
CA LYS A 71 -1.63 -3.90 -5.30
C LYS A 71 -2.05 -3.97 -3.85
N LEU A 72 -1.90 -2.87 -3.12
CA LEU A 72 -2.34 -2.78 -1.73
C LEU A 72 -3.87 -2.84 -1.64
N TYR A 73 -4.57 -2.25 -2.62
CA TYR A 73 -6.02 -2.39 -2.74
C TYR A 73 -6.42 -3.85 -2.96
N ASP A 74 -5.74 -4.59 -3.83
CA ASP A 74 -5.99 -6.02 -4.03
C ASP A 74 -5.74 -6.85 -2.75
N PHE A 75 -4.80 -6.42 -1.91
CA PHE A 75 -4.47 -7.12 -0.66
C PHE A 75 -5.46 -6.86 0.47
N VAL A 76 -6.02 -5.64 0.58
CA VAL A 76 -7.00 -5.27 1.62
C VAL A 76 -8.18 -4.46 1.04
N PRO A 77 -8.96 -5.03 0.10
CA PRO A 77 -9.93 -4.26 -0.70
C PRO A 77 -11.07 -3.66 0.12
N THR A 78 -11.39 -4.28 1.26
CA THR A 78 -12.50 -3.85 2.13
C THR A 78 -12.08 -2.88 3.23
N HIS A 79 -10.85 -2.36 3.20
CA HIS A 79 -10.37 -1.44 4.22
C HIS A 79 -11.03 -0.04 4.08
N PRO A 80 -11.56 0.56 5.16
CA PRO A 80 -12.32 1.83 5.09
C PRO A 80 -11.49 3.05 4.64
N ALA A 81 -10.16 2.94 4.64
CA ALA A 81 -9.29 3.98 4.07
C ALA A 81 -9.56 4.20 2.58
N TRP A 82 -9.92 3.15 1.83
CA TRP A 82 -10.23 3.27 0.40
C TRP A 82 -11.48 4.11 0.15
N ASP A 83 -12.51 3.96 0.98
CA ASP A 83 -13.72 4.78 0.89
C ASP A 83 -13.42 6.25 1.17
N SER A 84 -12.59 6.51 2.17
CA SER A 84 -12.15 7.86 2.51
C SER A 84 -11.34 8.49 1.37
N PHE A 85 -10.47 7.71 0.72
CA PHE A 85 -9.70 8.15 -0.43
C PHE A 85 -10.59 8.46 -1.64
N ARG A 86 -11.51 7.54 -2.01
CA ARG A 86 -12.48 7.74 -3.10
C ARG A 86 -13.36 8.97 -2.89
N LYS A 87 -13.86 9.18 -1.66
CA LYS A 87 -14.66 10.36 -1.31
C LYS A 87 -13.88 11.66 -1.51
N LYS A 88 -12.61 11.71 -1.10
CA LYS A 88 -11.74 12.89 -1.30
C LYS A 88 -11.56 13.20 -2.78
N ILE A 89 -11.27 12.18 -3.61
CA ILE A 89 -11.14 12.35 -5.06
C ILE A 89 -12.46 12.83 -5.69
N ALA A 90 -13.59 12.23 -5.32
CA ALA A 90 -14.90 12.60 -5.86
C ALA A 90 -15.30 14.04 -5.49
N LYS A 91 -14.98 14.49 -4.27
CA LYS A 91 -15.21 15.88 -3.85
C LYS A 91 -14.41 16.86 -4.72
N LYS A 92 -13.12 16.58 -4.95
CA LYS A 92 -12.23 17.42 -5.77
C LYS A 92 -12.63 17.54 -7.24
N LYS A 93 -13.37 16.56 -7.79
CA LYS A 93 -13.90 16.64 -9.16
C LYS A 93 -15.16 17.50 -9.31
N LYS A 94 -15.81 17.86 -8.20
CA LYS A 94 -17.02 18.68 -8.18
C LYS A 94 -16.75 20.16 -7.86
N GLU A 95 -15.52 20.46 -7.42
CA GLU A 95 -14.95 21.81 -7.25
C GLU A 95 -14.31 22.24 -8.56
#